data_AF-A0A7S0P0D5-F1
#
_entry.id   AF-A0A7S0P0D5-F1
#
_cell.length_a   1.000
_cell.length_b   1.000
_cell.length_c   1.000
_cell.angle_alpha   90.00
_cell.angle_beta   90.00
_cell.angle_gamma   90.00
#
_symmetry.space_group_name_H-M   'P 1'
#
loop_
_entity.id
_entity.type
_entity.pdbx_description
1 polymer ?
#
loop_
_entity_poly.entity_id
_entity_poly.type
_entity_poly.pdbx_seq_one_letter_code
_entity_poly.pdbx_strand_id
1 'polypeptide(L)'
;PDYFLRHWRERQLSFEDAQRTYERELVGWGRTRFQVMGGQLYYPDLKHNTFGCVLRRTPILAWALLETLERFPDLPDVDVPVNCRDKPGSLLPSHRGRAPVLAFSYTTGAAFSDVPLPDYTYWGLPYADLLPWDAWLASTLPAPLRTVTAGGVGEESSSDYAGGWAQKLDRMIWVGSPTNPL
;
A
#
# COMPACT_ATOMS: atom_id res chain seq x y z
N PRO A 1 13.84 -6.21 2.69
CA PRO A 1 12.99 -7.40 2.98
C PRO A 1 13.26 -7.99 4.36
N ASP A 2 14.51 -8.31 4.66
CA ASP A 2 14.94 -9.00 5.89
C ASP A 2 14.50 -8.29 7.17
N TYR A 3 14.57 -6.96 7.19
CA TYR A 3 14.08 -6.19 8.33
C TYR A 3 12.60 -6.50 8.60
N PHE A 4 11.70 -6.40 7.62
CA PHE A 4 10.27 -6.61 7.84
C PHE A 4 9.88 -8.08 8.08
N LEU A 5 10.68 -9.02 7.58
CA LEU A 5 10.43 -10.46 7.73
C LEU A 5 11.14 -11.10 8.94
N ARG A 6 11.96 -10.33 9.69
CA ARG A 6 12.77 -10.80 10.83
C ARG A 6 12.01 -11.54 11.94
N HIS A 7 10.69 -11.41 11.97
CA HIS A 7 9.82 -11.99 12.97
C HIS A 7 9.50 -13.48 12.74
N TRP A 8 9.73 -13.98 11.52
CA TRP A 8 9.46 -15.36 11.15
C TRP A 8 10.72 -16.00 10.60
N ARG A 9 10.92 -17.27 10.95
CA ARG A 9 11.94 -18.13 10.34
C ARG A 9 11.42 -18.68 9.02
N GLU A 10 12.35 -19.12 8.17
CA GLU A 10 12.00 -19.85 6.96
C GLU A 10 11.09 -21.04 7.30
N ARG A 11 10.02 -21.24 6.50
CA ARG A 11 9.03 -22.32 6.65
C ARG A 11 8.23 -22.31 7.96
N GLN A 12 8.29 -21.24 8.75
CA GLN A 12 7.50 -21.12 9.98
C GLN A 12 6.03 -20.80 9.71
N LEU A 13 5.72 -20.22 8.55
CA LEU A 13 4.39 -19.77 8.18
C LEU A 13 3.69 -20.81 7.31
N SER A 14 2.46 -21.14 7.68
CA SER A 14 1.59 -22.06 6.97
C SER A 14 0.37 -21.33 6.38
N PHE A 15 -0.34 -22.02 5.48
CA PHE A 15 -1.64 -21.56 4.98
C PHE A 15 -2.65 -21.33 6.12
N GLU A 16 -2.61 -22.19 7.15
CA GLU A 16 -3.47 -22.05 8.33
C GLU A 16 -3.18 -20.75 9.08
N ASP A 17 -1.91 -20.33 9.15
CA ASP A 17 -1.54 -19.06 9.77
C ASP A 17 -2.09 -17.86 9.00
N ALA A 18 -2.03 -17.89 7.66
CA ALA A 18 -2.61 -16.85 6.80
C ALA A 18 -4.14 -16.81 6.94
N GLN A 19 -4.80 -17.97 6.94
CA GLN A 19 -6.24 -18.07 7.14
C GLN A 19 -6.66 -17.57 8.52
N ARG A 20 -5.96 -17.97 9.58
CA ARG A 20 -6.21 -17.50 10.95
C ARG A 20 -6.01 -15.99 11.06
N THR A 21 -4.98 -15.46 10.41
CA THR A 21 -4.74 -14.01 10.35
C THR A 21 -5.93 -13.29 9.74
N TYR A 22 -6.37 -13.74 8.56
CA TYR A 22 -7.53 -13.17 7.89
C TYR A 22 -8.81 -13.32 8.73
N GLU A 23 -9.12 -14.49 9.28
CA GLU A 23 -10.42 -14.74 9.92
C GLU A 23 -10.53 -14.13 11.33
N ARG A 24 -9.43 -14.13 12.10
CA ARG A 24 -9.48 -13.90 13.55
C ARG A 24 -8.61 -12.74 14.04
N GLU A 25 -7.46 -12.49 13.41
CA GLU A 25 -6.52 -11.48 13.89
C GLU A 25 -6.81 -10.10 13.28
N LEU A 26 -7.17 -10.06 11.99
CA LEU A 26 -7.53 -8.84 11.30
C LEU A 26 -8.98 -8.42 11.55
N VAL A 27 -9.19 -7.11 11.64
CA VAL A 27 -10.53 -6.54 11.87
C VAL A 27 -11.41 -6.71 10.63
N GLY A 28 -12.63 -7.25 10.84
CA GLY A 28 -13.53 -7.67 9.76
C GLY A 28 -13.86 -6.62 8.69
N TRP A 29 -14.09 -5.36 9.08
CA TRP A 29 -14.42 -4.26 8.15
C TRP A 29 -13.19 -3.61 7.49
N GLY A 30 -11.99 -4.07 7.84
CA GLY A 30 -10.74 -3.45 7.42
C GLY A 30 -9.72 -4.49 6.99
N ARG A 31 -10.17 -5.56 6.36
CA ARG A 31 -9.33 -6.67 5.90
C ARG A 31 -9.74 -7.18 4.53
N THR A 32 -8.75 -7.61 3.76
CA THR A 32 -8.94 -8.43 2.55
C THR A 32 -7.89 -9.52 2.52
N ARG A 33 -8.02 -10.46 1.58
CA ARG A 33 -7.07 -11.55 1.36
C ARG A 33 -6.89 -11.72 -0.14
N PHE A 34 -5.67 -11.96 -0.56
CA PHE A 34 -5.34 -12.34 -1.93
C PHE A 34 -4.62 -13.67 -1.91
N GLN A 35 -4.82 -14.47 -2.95
CA GLN A 35 -4.09 -15.71 -3.15
C GLN A 35 -3.56 -15.72 -4.58
N VAL A 36 -2.27 -15.98 -4.74
CA VAL A 36 -1.71 -16.34 -6.03
C VAL A 36 -1.58 -17.86 -6.03
N MET A 37 -2.19 -18.52 -7.01
CA MET A 37 -2.08 -19.96 -7.19
C MET A 37 -1.93 -20.27 -8.67
N GLY A 38 -0.84 -20.94 -9.04
CA GLY A 38 -0.56 -21.30 -10.43
C GLY A 38 -0.53 -20.10 -11.38
N GLY A 39 0.01 -18.95 -10.93
CA GLY A 39 0.05 -17.71 -11.70
C GLY A 39 -1.29 -16.95 -11.81
N GLN A 40 -2.33 -17.39 -11.11
CA GLN A 40 -3.64 -16.74 -11.10
C GLN A 40 -3.92 -16.04 -9.77
N LEU A 41 -4.49 -14.84 -9.82
CA LEU A 41 -4.89 -14.07 -8.64
C LEU A 41 -6.35 -14.38 -8.25
N TYR A 42 -6.55 -14.74 -6.99
CA TYR A 42 -7.85 -14.95 -6.38
C TYR A 42 -8.04 -13.95 -5.22
N TYR A 43 -9.24 -13.37 -5.13
CA TYR A 43 -9.62 -12.46 -4.06
C TYR A 43 -11.14 -12.46 -3.85
N PRO A 44 -11.65 -11.99 -2.69
CA PRO A 44 -13.07 -12.01 -2.37
C PRO A 44 -13.94 -11.28 -3.40
N ASP A 45 -15.15 -11.81 -3.64
CA ASP A 45 -16.16 -11.14 -4.46
C ASP A 45 -16.51 -9.77 -3.88
N LEU A 46 -16.25 -8.73 -4.66
CA LEU A 46 -16.44 -7.34 -4.31
C LEU A 46 -17.91 -6.92 -4.27
N LYS A 47 -18.83 -7.70 -4.91
CA LYS A 47 -20.26 -7.36 -4.96
C LYS A 47 -20.95 -7.42 -3.59
N HIS A 48 -20.50 -8.34 -2.74
CA HIS A 48 -21.06 -8.55 -1.40
C HIS A 48 -20.12 -8.04 -0.31
N ASN A 49 -18.87 -7.74 -0.65
CA ASN A 49 -17.85 -7.26 0.26
C ASN A 49 -17.70 -5.72 0.20
N THR A 50 -18.81 -5.00 0.18
CA THR A 50 -18.87 -3.53 0.17
C THR A 50 -18.25 -2.88 1.41
N PHE A 51 -17.85 -3.68 2.41
CA PHE A 51 -17.27 -3.26 3.69
C PHE A 51 -15.95 -3.96 4.06
N GLY A 52 -15.39 -4.84 3.23
CA GLY A 52 -14.19 -5.59 3.62
C GLY A 52 -12.96 -4.70 3.75
N CYS A 53 -12.79 -3.77 2.81
CA CYS A 53 -11.76 -2.75 2.88
C CYS A 53 -12.34 -1.36 2.69
N VAL A 54 -11.91 -0.46 3.57
CA VAL A 54 -12.19 0.98 3.54
C VAL A 54 -11.93 1.54 2.14
N LEU A 55 -12.84 2.38 1.64
CA LEU A 55 -12.66 3.17 0.41
C LEU A 55 -12.31 2.36 -0.87
N ARG A 56 -12.85 1.15 -1.04
CA ARG A 56 -12.61 0.32 -2.25
C ARG A 56 -11.12 0.00 -2.49
N ARG A 57 -10.33 -0.07 -1.41
CA ARG A 57 -8.89 -0.40 -1.45
C ARG A 57 -8.58 -1.79 -2.02
N THR A 58 -9.50 -2.75 -1.94
CA THR A 58 -9.29 -4.12 -2.48
C THR A 58 -9.06 -4.14 -3.99
N PRO A 59 -9.93 -3.58 -4.86
CA PRO A 59 -9.66 -3.56 -6.30
C PRO A 59 -8.34 -2.89 -6.70
N ILE A 60 -7.91 -1.86 -5.98
CA ILE A 60 -6.62 -1.19 -6.24
C ILE A 60 -5.45 -2.16 -5.96
N LEU A 61 -5.47 -2.85 -4.83
CA LEU A 61 -4.46 -3.88 -4.53
C LEU A 61 -4.54 -5.08 -5.48
N ALA A 62 -5.72 -5.43 -5.96
CA ALA A 62 -5.86 -6.47 -6.97
C ALA A 62 -5.10 -6.07 -8.25
N TRP A 63 -5.26 -4.83 -8.70
CA TRP A 63 -4.52 -4.27 -9.83
C TRP A 63 -3.01 -4.28 -9.60
N ALA A 64 -2.56 -3.84 -8.42
CA ALA A 64 -1.15 -3.89 -8.03
C ALA A 64 -0.54 -5.31 -8.11
N LEU A 65 -1.29 -6.31 -7.62
CA LEU A 65 -0.85 -7.70 -7.64
C LEU A 65 -0.88 -8.28 -9.06
N LEU A 66 -1.85 -7.90 -9.89
CA LEU A 66 -1.86 -8.31 -11.30
C LEU A 66 -0.69 -7.73 -12.09
N GLU A 67 -0.36 -6.44 -11.90
CA GLU A 67 0.85 -5.86 -12.50
C GLU A 67 2.11 -6.59 -12.02
N THR A 68 2.15 -7.00 -10.75
CA THR A 68 3.24 -7.81 -10.21
C THR A 68 3.33 -9.17 -10.90
N LEU A 69 2.20 -9.87 -11.09
CA LEU A 69 2.16 -11.16 -11.78
C LEU A 69 2.51 -11.05 -13.26
N GLU A 70 2.11 -9.97 -13.94
CA GLU A 70 2.48 -9.72 -15.32
C GLU A 70 4.00 -9.53 -15.48
N ARG A 71 4.63 -8.84 -14.53
CA ARG A 71 6.10 -8.63 -14.51
C ARG A 71 6.87 -9.86 -14.04
N PHE A 72 6.28 -10.65 -13.16
CA PHE A 72 6.89 -11.82 -12.54
C PHE A 72 5.96 -13.04 -12.68
N PRO A 73 5.85 -13.63 -13.89
CA PRO A 73 4.93 -14.73 -14.15
C PRO A 73 5.26 -16.00 -13.37
N ASP A 74 6.52 -16.17 -12.97
CA ASP A 74 7.00 -17.31 -12.17
C ASP A 74 6.89 -17.07 -10.66
N LEU A 75 6.06 -16.11 -10.22
CA LEU A 75 5.83 -15.85 -8.79
C LEU A 75 5.32 -17.14 -8.11
N PRO A 76 5.90 -17.56 -6.97
CA PRO A 76 5.38 -18.71 -6.25
C PRO A 76 3.98 -18.45 -5.72
N ASP A 77 3.26 -19.54 -5.48
CA ASP A 77 1.98 -19.51 -4.79
C ASP A 77 2.14 -18.81 -3.42
N VAL A 78 1.26 -17.85 -3.14
CA VAL A 78 1.33 -17.04 -1.92
C VAL A 78 -0.06 -16.68 -1.43
N ASP A 79 -0.20 -16.61 -0.10
CA ASP A 79 -1.41 -16.15 0.57
C ASP A 79 -1.13 -14.85 1.33
N VAL A 80 -1.90 -13.81 1.00
CA VAL A 80 -1.62 -12.43 1.37
C VAL A 80 -2.83 -11.86 2.14
N PRO A 81 -2.90 -12.04 3.46
CA PRO A 81 -3.87 -11.35 4.30
C PRO A 81 -3.45 -9.89 4.48
N VAL A 82 -4.35 -8.96 4.16
CA VAL A 82 -4.08 -7.52 4.14
C VAL A 82 -4.96 -6.80 5.14
N ASN A 83 -4.35 -5.98 6.00
CA ASN A 83 -5.02 -4.96 6.80
C ASN A 83 -5.18 -3.69 5.96
N CYS A 84 -6.43 -3.35 5.68
CA CYS A 84 -6.81 -2.21 4.86
C CYS A 84 -7.06 -0.92 5.64
N ARG A 85 -6.84 -0.91 6.95
CA ARG A 85 -7.05 0.26 7.80
C ARG A 85 -5.82 1.14 7.82
N ASP A 86 -6.00 2.38 8.26
CA ASP A 86 -4.91 3.36 8.28
C ASP A 86 -3.83 3.08 9.32
N LYS A 87 -4.19 2.38 10.41
CA LYS A 87 -3.27 1.95 11.44
C LYS A 87 -2.85 0.50 11.21
N PRO A 88 -1.58 0.14 11.51
CA PRO A 88 -1.16 -1.26 11.50
C PRO A 88 -2.03 -2.12 12.42
N GLY A 89 -2.18 -3.39 12.05
CA GLY A 89 -3.12 -4.30 12.72
C GLY A 89 -2.47 -5.23 13.74
N SER A 90 -1.19 -5.54 13.58
CA SER A 90 -0.56 -6.71 14.18
C SER A 90 0.50 -6.31 15.19
N LEU A 91 0.11 -6.13 16.46
CA LEU A 91 1.05 -5.84 17.54
C LEU A 91 1.98 -7.04 17.78
N LEU A 92 3.25 -6.75 18.05
CA LEU A 92 4.20 -7.77 18.47
C LEU A 92 3.76 -8.39 19.81
N PRO A 93 3.76 -9.71 19.94
CA PRO A 93 3.36 -10.36 21.19
C PRO A 93 4.28 -10.00 22.35
N SER A 94 3.70 -9.67 23.51
CA SER A 94 4.46 -9.38 24.74
C SER A 94 5.08 -10.63 25.39
N HIS A 95 4.57 -11.82 25.07
CA HIS A 95 4.98 -13.09 25.69
C HIS A 95 5.79 -13.97 24.72
N ARG A 96 6.85 -14.58 25.25
CA ARG A 96 7.67 -15.58 24.53
C ARG A 96 6.82 -16.82 24.23
N GLY A 97 6.66 -17.17 22.95
CA GLY A 97 6.02 -18.42 22.51
C GLY A 97 4.90 -18.26 21.47
N ARG A 98 4.31 -17.07 21.33
CA ARG A 98 3.37 -16.78 20.23
C ARG A 98 4.13 -16.23 19.03
N ALA A 99 4.02 -16.89 17.87
CA ALA A 99 4.55 -16.34 16.62
C ALA A 99 3.81 -15.03 16.27
N PRO A 100 4.51 -13.99 15.82
CA PRO A 100 3.87 -12.76 15.37
C PRO A 100 2.89 -13.01 14.23
N VAL A 101 1.86 -12.17 14.13
CA VAL A 101 0.84 -12.27 13.07
C VAL A 101 1.40 -11.72 11.77
N LEU A 102 1.39 -12.52 10.71
CA LEU A 102 1.81 -12.08 9.37
C LEU A 102 0.62 -11.44 8.67
N ALA A 103 0.57 -10.11 8.68
CA ALA A 103 -0.35 -9.34 7.88
C ALA A 103 0.42 -8.33 7.03
N PHE A 104 -0.16 -7.96 5.90
CA PHE A 104 0.35 -6.89 5.07
C PHE A 104 -0.42 -5.60 5.36
N SER A 105 0.29 -4.49 5.55
CA SER A 105 -0.29 -3.16 5.78
C SER A 105 0.49 -2.13 4.98
N TYR A 106 -0.10 -0.98 4.66
CA TYR A 106 0.66 0.10 4.02
C TYR A 106 1.38 0.99 5.03
N THR A 107 0.98 0.96 6.31
CA THR A 107 1.68 1.59 7.44
C THR A 107 2.12 0.52 8.44
N THR A 108 3.28 0.72 9.05
CA THR A 108 3.82 -0.16 10.11
C THR A 108 4.76 0.64 11.02
N GLY A 109 5.22 0.02 12.11
CA GLY A 109 6.14 0.64 13.06
C GLY A 109 6.87 -0.40 13.91
N ALA A 110 7.81 0.03 14.75
CA ALA A 110 8.67 -0.88 15.51
C ALA A 110 7.91 -1.84 16.46
N ALA A 111 6.71 -1.45 16.90
CA ALA A 111 5.85 -2.27 17.77
C ALA A 111 4.95 -3.26 17.01
N PHE A 112 5.01 -3.28 15.68
CA PHE A 112 4.11 -4.06 14.84
C PHE A 112 4.88 -5.06 13.98
N SER A 113 4.25 -6.20 13.69
CA SER A 113 4.78 -7.21 12.78
C SER A 113 4.32 -7.01 11.34
N ASP A 114 3.38 -6.10 11.06
CA ASP A 114 2.87 -5.90 9.70
C ASP A 114 3.99 -5.65 8.69
N VAL A 115 3.94 -6.39 7.57
CA VAL A 115 4.85 -6.25 6.44
C VAL A 115 4.34 -5.11 5.55
N PRO A 116 5.17 -4.08 5.26
CA PRO A 116 4.73 -2.95 4.48
C PRO A 116 4.49 -3.34 3.01
N LEU A 117 3.37 -2.87 2.45
CA LEU A 117 3.12 -2.81 1.02
C LEU A 117 3.15 -1.36 0.54
N PRO A 118 3.38 -1.12 -0.77
CA PRO A 118 3.10 0.18 -1.36
C PRO A 118 1.67 0.62 -1.03
N ASP A 119 1.51 1.90 -0.68
CA ASP A 119 0.20 2.48 -0.41
C ASP A 119 -0.66 2.54 -1.69
N TYR A 120 -1.98 2.45 -1.52
CA TYR A 120 -2.96 2.50 -2.61
C TYR A 120 -2.82 3.76 -3.47
N THR A 121 -2.38 4.85 -2.84
CA THR A 121 -2.13 6.15 -3.47
C THR A 121 -1.08 6.08 -4.58
N TYR A 122 -0.25 5.04 -4.64
CA TYR A 122 0.71 4.85 -5.72
C TYR A 122 0.03 4.77 -7.10
N TRP A 123 -1.10 4.06 -7.19
CA TRP A 123 -1.92 3.96 -8.41
C TRP A 123 -2.95 5.09 -8.54
N GLY A 124 -2.95 6.04 -7.60
CA GLY A 124 -3.91 7.14 -7.54
C GLY A 124 -5.22 6.76 -6.85
N LEU A 125 -5.95 7.76 -6.37
CA LEU A 125 -7.25 7.63 -5.73
C LEU A 125 -8.24 8.59 -6.42
N PRO A 126 -8.99 8.15 -7.45
CA PRO A 126 -9.90 9.02 -8.20
C PRO A 126 -10.97 9.70 -7.33
N TYR A 127 -11.42 9.03 -6.27
CA TYR A 127 -12.41 9.58 -5.34
C TYR A 127 -11.85 10.67 -4.40
N ALA A 128 -10.53 10.82 -4.34
CA ALA A 128 -9.84 11.82 -3.51
C ALA A 128 -9.01 12.79 -4.36
N ASP A 129 -9.21 12.79 -5.68
CA ASP A 129 -8.47 13.63 -6.65
C ASP A 129 -6.94 13.50 -6.52
N LEU A 130 -6.48 12.28 -6.21
CA LEU A 130 -5.05 11.97 -6.14
C LEU A 130 -4.63 11.25 -7.42
N LEU A 131 -3.76 11.92 -8.18
CA LEU A 131 -3.13 11.35 -9.37
C LEU A 131 -2.28 10.12 -9.01
N PRO A 132 -2.11 9.17 -9.95
CA PRO A 132 -1.05 8.16 -9.86
C PRO A 132 0.31 8.81 -9.61
N TRP A 133 1.21 8.08 -8.94
CA TRP A 133 2.47 8.64 -8.43
C TRP A 133 3.36 9.25 -9.53
N ASP A 134 3.42 8.61 -10.69
CA ASP A 134 4.17 9.08 -11.86
C ASP A 134 3.60 10.38 -12.44
N ALA A 135 2.28 10.46 -12.59
CA ALA A 135 1.57 11.65 -13.05
C ALA A 135 1.70 12.82 -12.04
N TRP A 136 1.61 12.52 -10.74
CA TRP A 136 1.84 13.51 -9.68
C TRP A 136 3.29 14.01 -9.67
N LEU A 137 4.27 13.13 -9.87
CA LEU A 137 5.67 13.51 -9.96
C LEU A 137 5.90 14.41 -11.19
N ALA A 138 5.37 14.05 -12.35
CA ALA A 138 5.47 14.86 -13.56
C ALA A 138 4.83 16.25 -13.41
N SER A 139 3.69 16.35 -12.70
CA SER A 139 3.01 17.63 -12.48
C SER A 139 3.77 18.56 -11.54
N THR A 140 4.48 18.01 -10.55
CA THR A 140 5.21 18.77 -9.51
C THR A 140 6.65 19.10 -9.86
N LEU A 141 7.25 18.40 -10.84
CA LEU A 141 8.59 18.69 -11.31
C LEU A 141 8.64 20.03 -12.09
N PRO A 142 9.68 20.87 -11.87
CA PRO A 142 9.88 22.07 -12.67
C PRO A 142 10.19 21.71 -14.13
N ALA A 143 9.87 22.61 -15.06
CA ALA A 143 9.97 22.41 -16.51
C ALA A 143 11.26 21.70 -17.01
N PRO A 144 12.47 21.99 -16.47
CA PRO A 144 13.70 21.34 -16.94
C PRO A 144 13.79 19.84 -16.60
N LEU A 145 13.02 19.35 -15.63
CA LEU A 145 13.05 17.96 -15.14
C LEU A 145 11.85 17.13 -15.62
N ARG A 146 10.88 17.75 -16.31
CA ARG A 146 9.67 17.07 -16.81
C ARG A 146 9.91 16.09 -17.95
N THR A 147 11.02 16.21 -18.69
CA THR A 147 11.30 15.44 -19.91
C THR A 147 11.80 14.02 -19.68
N VAL A 148 12.07 13.60 -18.44
CA VAL A 148 12.66 12.27 -18.15
C VAL A 148 11.58 11.19 -17.91
N THR A 149 10.33 11.55 -17.63
CA THR A 149 9.34 10.58 -17.11
C THR A 149 8.06 10.41 -17.93
N ALA A 150 7.74 11.27 -18.90
CA ALA A 150 6.43 11.24 -19.56
C ALA A 150 6.45 10.60 -20.94
N GLY A 151 6.16 9.30 -21.00
CA GLY A 151 5.56 8.68 -22.18
C GLY A 151 4.12 9.14 -22.34
N GLY A 152 3.92 10.35 -22.90
CA GLY A 152 2.64 10.82 -23.42
C GLY A 152 1.68 11.44 -22.38
N VAL A 153 1.52 12.76 -22.46
CA VAL A 153 0.31 13.55 -22.77
C VAL A 153 0.66 14.97 -22.31
N GLY A 154 0.96 15.85 -23.26
CA GLY A 154 1.28 17.24 -23.00
C GLY A 154 0.00 18.06 -22.83
N GLU A 155 -0.26 18.52 -21.61
CA GLU A 155 -1.02 19.75 -21.39
C GLU A 155 -0.07 20.83 -20.91
N GLU A 156 -0.05 21.95 -21.63
CA GLU A 156 0.73 23.15 -21.31
C GLU A 156 0.18 23.80 -20.03
N SER A 157 0.79 23.45 -18.89
CA SER A 157 0.56 24.13 -17.61
C SER A 157 1.31 25.47 -17.58
N SER A 158 0.56 26.58 -17.60
CA SER A 158 1.04 27.98 -17.54
C SER A 158 1.54 28.41 -16.15
N SER A 159 2.33 27.56 -15.48
CA SER A 159 2.89 27.89 -14.18
C SER A 159 4.18 28.70 -14.35
N ASP A 160 4.16 29.98 -13.94
CA ASP A 160 5.33 30.87 -13.87
C ASP A 160 6.41 30.42 -12.86
N TYR A 161 6.16 29.32 -12.13
CA TYR A 161 7.10 28.81 -11.14
C TYR A 161 8.25 28.03 -11.79
N ALA A 162 9.39 28.69 -11.93
CA ALA A 162 10.61 28.10 -12.46
C ALA A 162 11.28 27.07 -11.51
N GLY A 163 10.77 26.88 -10.29
CA GLY A 163 11.21 25.81 -9.38
C GLY A 163 12.46 26.10 -8.54
N GLY A 164 12.98 27.33 -8.55
CA GLY A 164 14.26 27.66 -7.90
C GLY A 164 14.16 27.76 -6.37
N TRP A 165 15.21 27.32 -5.66
CA TRP A 165 15.32 27.48 -4.19
C TRP A 165 15.12 28.93 -3.75
N ALA A 166 15.73 29.89 -4.46
CA ALA A 166 15.62 31.33 -4.16
C ALA A 166 14.20 31.91 -4.34
N GLN A 167 13.29 31.21 -5.00
CA GLN A 167 11.89 31.61 -5.18
C GLN A 167 10.97 31.04 -4.09
N LYS A 168 11.49 30.15 -3.21
CA LYS A 168 10.71 29.60 -2.10
C LYS A 168 10.53 30.67 -1.02
N LEU A 169 9.36 30.66 -0.37
CA LEU A 169 9.09 31.53 0.77
C LEU A 169 9.93 31.08 1.97
N ASP A 170 10.55 32.03 2.68
CA ASP A 170 11.27 31.77 3.93
C ASP A 170 10.28 31.68 5.11
N ARG A 171 9.37 30.70 5.05
CA ARG A 171 8.43 30.38 6.13
C ARG A 171 7.97 28.94 6.05
N MET A 172 7.62 28.39 7.21
CA MET A 172 6.95 27.10 7.28
C MET A 172 5.53 27.23 6.72
N ILE A 173 5.16 26.28 5.85
CA ILE A 173 3.80 26.17 5.29
C ILE A 173 3.28 24.78 5.64
N TRP A 174 2.13 24.74 6.29
CA TRP A 174 1.38 23.51 6.53
C TRP A 174 -0.08 23.73 6.14
N VAL A 175 -0.61 22.85 5.32
CA VAL A 175 -2.02 22.82 4.91
C VAL A 175 -2.47 21.38 5.02
N GLY A 176 -3.39 21.12 5.94
CA GLY A 176 -3.90 19.78 6.19
C GLY A 176 -5.02 19.80 7.22
N SER A 177 -5.69 18.66 7.38
CA SER A 177 -6.60 18.44 8.50
C SER A 177 -5.82 17.92 9.71
N PRO A 178 -6.31 18.14 10.95
CA PRO A 178 -5.68 17.61 12.16
C PRO A 178 -5.96 16.11 12.32
N THR A 179 -5.26 15.28 11.55
CA THR A 179 -5.42 13.81 11.59
C THR A 179 -4.70 13.15 12.78
N ASN A 180 -3.78 13.87 13.42
CA ASN A 180 -3.12 13.48 14.66
C ASN A 180 -3.11 14.69 15.62
N PRO A 181 -3.73 14.59 16.80
CA PRO A 181 -3.89 15.72 17.73
C PRO A 181 -2.63 15.98 18.57
N LEU A 182 -1.43 15.98 17.98
CA LEU A 182 -0.24 16.45 18.69
C LEU A 182 -0.44 17.90 19.19
#